data_AF-A0A397UUC2-F1
#
_entry.id   AF-A0A397UUC2-F1
#
_cell.length_a   1.000
_cell.length_b   1.000
_cell.length_c   1.000
_cell.angle_alpha   90.00
_cell.angle_beta   90.00
_cell.angle_gamma   90.00
#
_symmetry.space_group_name_H-M   'P 1'
#
loop_
_entity.id
_entity.type
_entity.pdbx_description
1 polymer ?
#
loop_
_entity_poly.entity_id
_entity_poly.type
_entity_poly.pdbx_seq_one_letter_code
_entity_poly.pdbx_strand_id
1 'polypeptide(L)'
;METSHALLQPLFNDISTADIILRVDNVHFHSHVCILYATSRFWNQYFKFQRAKRINFGYINCVNHNSMQDHEILLHDYSCSKNNLITKLHEYKGDPECEMKYSWTDFGNLLAYLYGYPIKERKKDNLYVLAYLASKNKFDVPELLQICDDLLHEMASFIKIFVNSFKKKNLGAKP
;
A
#
# COMPACT_ATOMS: atom_id res chain seq x y z
N MET A 1 -22.15 -3.49 -7.25
CA MET A 1 -22.13 -2.63 -6.04
C MET A 1 -21.16 -1.51 -6.36
N GLU A 2 -21.67 -0.44 -6.98
CA GLU A 2 -20.89 0.64 -7.56
C GLU A 2 -21.07 1.92 -6.73
N THR A 3 -19.96 2.64 -6.58
CA THR A 3 -19.81 4.09 -6.29
C THR A 3 -20.25 4.64 -4.93
N SER A 4 -19.40 4.49 -3.91
CA SER A 4 -19.20 5.54 -2.89
C SER A 4 -17.78 6.15 -2.96
N HIS A 5 -16.80 5.42 -3.48
CA HIS A 5 -15.39 5.82 -3.49
C HIS A 5 -14.96 6.71 -4.68
N ALA A 6 -15.78 6.84 -5.73
CA ALA A 6 -15.45 7.67 -6.90
C ALA A 6 -15.33 9.18 -6.56
N LEU A 7 -15.97 9.62 -5.47
CA LEU A 7 -15.96 11.01 -5.02
C LEU A 7 -14.62 11.45 -4.43
N LEU A 8 -13.77 10.50 -3.99
CA LEU A 8 -12.47 10.82 -3.40
C LEU A 8 -11.35 10.88 -4.44
N GLN A 9 -11.53 10.29 -5.62
CA GLN A 9 -10.50 10.21 -6.67
C GLN A 9 -9.92 11.58 -7.07
N PRO A 10 -10.71 12.67 -7.17
CA PRO A 10 -10.17 14.01 -7.49
C PRO A 10 -9.21 14.55 -6.44
N LEU A 11 -9.31 14.10 -5.18
CA LEU A 11 -8.45 14.54 -4.09
C LEU A 11 -7.07 13.85 -4.10
N PHE A 12 -6.89 12.83 -4.95
CA PHE A 12 -5.62 12.12 -5.00
C PHE A 12 -4.50 13.03 -5.52
N ASN A 13 -3.51 13.28 -4.66
CA ASN A 13 -2.40 14.18 -4.93
C ASN A 13 -2.81 15.64 -5.22
N ASP A 14 -3.98 16.07 -4.75
CA ASP A 14 -4.42 17.46 -4.83
C ASP A 14 -3.65 18.32 -3.81
N ILE A 15 -2.80 19.21 -4.32
CA ILE A 15 -1.96 20.12 -3.53
C ILE A 15 -2.82 21.14 -2.80
N SER A 16 -3.95 21.54 -3.37
CA SER A 16 -4.75 22.65 -2.87
C SER A 16 -5.52 22.32 -1.58
N THR A 17 -5.83 21.04 -1.36
CA THR A 17 -6.62 20.57 -0.22
C THR A 17 -5.85 19.68 0.74
N ALA A 18 -4.65 19.24 0.37
CA ALA A 18 -3.84 18.35 1.19
C ALA A 18 -3.42 19.02 2.52
N ASP A 19 -3.53 18.26 3.61
CA ASP A 19 -3.12 18.66 4.96
C ASP A 19 -1.88 17.89 5.45
N ILE A 20 -1.39 16.94 4.63
CA ILE A 20 -0.19 16.16 4.89
C ILE A 20 0.56 15.80 3.60
N ILE A 21 1.88 15.74 3.67
CA ILE A 21 2.79 15.30 2.62
C ILE A 21 3.41 13.99 3.06
N LEU A 22 3.30 12.95 2.24
CA LEU A 22 4.01 11.69 2.44
C LEU A 22 5.20 11.67 1.50
N ARG A 23 6.43 11.61 2.03
CA ARG A 23 7.64 11.53 1.23
C ARG A 23 8.14 10.09 1.16
N VAL A 24 8.27 9.54 -0.04
CA VAL A 24 8.91 8.24 -0.30
C VAL A 24 10.08 8.47 -1.24
N ASP A 25 11.29 8.12 -0.79
CA ASP A 25 12.54 8.52 -1.45
C ASP A 25 12.56 10.05 -1.72
N ASN A 26 12.61 10.45 -3.00
CA ASN A 26 12.58 11.85 -3.47
C ASN A 26 11.21 12.26 -4.06
N VAL A 27 10.15 11.49 -3.80
CA VAL A 27 8.80 11.73 -4.33
C VAL A 27 7.87 12.19 -3.22
N HIS A 28 7.10 13.24 -3.48
CA HIS A 28 6.08 13.77 -2.58
C HIS A 28 4.68 13.35 -3.02
N PHE A 29 3.91 12.85 -2.07
CA PHE A 29 2.49 12.58 -2.23
C PHE A 29 1.68 13.54 -1.34
N HIS A 30 0.94 14.44 -1.96
CA HIS A 30 -0.01 15.32 -1.28
C HIS A 30 -1.23 14.51 -0.87
N SER A 31 -1.53 14.49 0.42
CA SER A 31 -2.50 13.58 1.01
C SER A 31 -3.38 14.25 2.06
N HIS A 32 -4.41 13.50 2.47
CA HIS A 32 -5.42 13.95 3.41
C HIS A 32 -5.45 13.01 4.62
N VAL A 33 -5.17 13.55 5.81
CA VAL A 33 -5.17 12.80 7.08
C VAL A 33 -6.49 12.08 7.27
N CYS A 34 -7.62 12.72 6.95
CA CYS A 34 -8.95 12.11 7.10
C CYS A 34 -9.14 10.86 6.23
N ILE A 35 -8.65 10.87 4.98
CA ILE A 35 -8.72 9.72 4.07
C ILE A 35 -7.82 8.61 4.61
N LEU A 36 -6.54 8.90 4.86
CA LEU A 36 -5.58 7.93 5.41
C LEU A 36 -6.12 7.29 6.71
N TYR A 37 -6.64 8.10 7.63
CA TYR A 37 -7.21 7.68 8.90
C TYR A 37 -8.43 6.75 8.75
N ALA A 38 -9.26 6.98 7.73
CA ALA A 38 -10.47 6.22 7.49
C ALA A 38 -10.21 4.90 6.74
N THR A 39 -9.23 4.88 5.85
CA THR A 39 -9.01 3.77 4.91
C THR A 39 -7.88 2.83 5.30
N SER A 40 -7.11 3.16 6.34
CA SER A 40 -5.98 2.34 6.80
C SER A 40 -5.94 2.28 8.32
N ARG A 41 -5.90 1.04 8.85
CA ARG A 41 -5.81 0.82 10.30
C ARG A 41 -4.46 1.26 10.85
N PHE A 42 -3.39 1.13 10.07
CA PHE A 42 -2.07 1.66 10.43
C PHE A 42 -2.14 3.17 10.64
N TRP A 43 -2.63 3.92 9.66
CA TRP A 43 -2.73 5.38 9.74
C TRP A 43 -3.69 5.82 10.86
N ASN A 44 -4.79 5.09 11.05
CA ASN A 44 -5.71 5.30 12.16
C ASN A 44 -4.98 5.27 13.52
N GLN A 45 -4.18 4.22 13.75
CA GLN A 45 -3.42 4.05 14.98
C GLN A 45 -2.29 5.07 15.09
N TYR A 46 -1.57 5.31 14.00
CA TYR A 46 -0.50 6.30 13.92
C TYR A 46 -0.99 7.69 14.36
N PHE A 47 -2.07 8.20 13.76
CA PHE A 47 -2.58 9.53 14.09
C PHE A 47 -3.19 9.60 15.49
N LYS A 48 -3.83 8.52 15.98
CA LYS A 48 -4.28 8.43 17.39
C LYS A 48 -3.10 8.56 18.36
N PHE A 49 -2.00 7.84 18.09
CA PHE A 49 -0.81 7.87 18.91
C PHE A 49 -0.12 9.25 18.89
N GLN A 50 0.01 9.87 17.71
CA GLN A 50 0.57 11.22 17.61
C GLN A 50 -0.26 12.25 18.36
N ARG A 51 -1.60 12.14 18.29
CA ARG A 51 -2.50 12.99 19.07
C ARG A 51 -2.31 12.76 20.58
N ALA A 52 -2.18 11.52 21.03
CA ALA A 52 -1.95 11.21 22.45
C ALA A 52 -0.61 11.78 22.97
N LYS A 53 0.46 11.72 22.16
CA LYS A 53 1.75 12.35 22.49
C LYS A 53 1.62 13.85 22.69
N ARG A 54 0.92 14.56 21.80
CA ARG A 54 0.70 16.01 21.91
C ARG A 54 -0.09 16.40 23.16
N ILE A 55 -0.97 15.52 23.66
CA ILE A 55 -1.76 15.76 24.88
C ILE A 55 -0.93 15.48 26.15
N ASN A 56 -0.08 14.45 26.14
CA ASN A 56 0.71 14.04 27.31
C ASN A 56 1.96 14.91 27.55
N PHE A 57 2.55 15.52 26.51
CA PHE A 57 3.65 16.48 26.65
C PHE A 57 3.13 17.92 26.77
N GLY A 58 2.24 18.15 27.74
CA GLY A 58 1.46 19.37 27.91
C GLY A 58 2.19 20.68 27.56
N TYR A 59 1.53 21.50 26.74
CA TYR A 59 1.64 22.97 26.68
C TYR A 59 3.00 23.55 27.13
N ILE A 60 3.96 23.64 26.22
CA ILE A 60 4.96 24.72 26.27
C ILE A 60 4.83 25.52 24.98
N ASN A 61 4.21 26.70 25.15
CA ASN A 61 4.22 27.88 24.30
C ASN A 61 3.54 27.80 22.92
N CYS A 62 2.38 28.42 22.89
CA CYS A 62 1.89 29.18 21.75
C CYS A 62 2.98 30.13 21.23
N VAL A 63 3.05 30.23 19.90
CA VAL A 63 3.74 31.25 19.08
C VAL A 63 5.24 31.03 18.84
N ASN A 64 5.55 30.88 17.55
CA ASN A 64 6.86 30.86 16.89
C ASN A 64 7.63 29.54 16.87
N HIS A 65 7.22 28.64 15.97
CA HIS A 65 8.17 28.04 15.04
C HIS A 65 7.48 27.77 13.70
N ASN A 66 7.82 28.57 12.70
CA ASN A 66 7.72 28.15 11.30
C ASN A 66 8.46 26.81 11.17
N SER A 67 7.69 25.74 11.06
CA SER A 67 8.23 24.40 10.88
C SER A 67 7.29 23.68 9.93
N MET A 68 7.61 23.76 8.63
CA MET A 68 7.02 22.88 7.61
C MET A 68 7.21 21.38 7.94
N GLN A 69 7.91 21.01 9.02
CA GLN A 69 8.19 19.63 9.38
C GLN A 69 7.03 18.90 10.08
N ASP A 70 5.98 19.61 10.54
CA ASP A 70 4.83 18.97 11.20
C ASP A 70 3.78 18.37 10.23
N HIS A 71 3.91 18.68 8.93
CA HIS A 71 2.98 18.24 7.88
C HIS A 71 3.62 17.25 6.90
N GLU A 72 4.85 16.81 7.15
CA GLU A 72 5.55 15.86 6.29
C GLU A 72 5.83 14.57 7.07
N ILE A 73 5.37 13.43 6.53
CA ILE A 73 5.76 12.11 7.03
C ILE A 73 6.73 11.51 6.04
N LEU A 74 7.95 11.31 6.50
CA LEU A 74 8.95 10.54 5.77
C LEU A 74 8.64 9.04 5.88
N LEU A 75 8.29 8.45 4.74
CA LEU A 75 8.06 7.03 4.56
C LEU A 75 9.26 6.44 3.83
N HIS A 76 10.13 5.86 4.64
CA HIS A 76 11.40 5.17 4.34
C HIS A 76 12.34 5.72 3.26
N ASP A 77 13.50 6.14 3.75
CA ASP A 77 14.81 5.72 3.22
C ASP A 77 15.15 4.34 3.85
N TYR A 78 15.66 3.41 3.06
CA TYR A 78 15.76 1.96 3.32
C TYR A 78 16.81 1.53 4.37
N SER A 79 17.06 2.29 5.43
CA SER A 79 18.19 2.02 6.35
C SER A 79 17.90 1.07 7.51
N CYS A 80 16.65 0.62 7.73
CA CYS A 80 16.34 -0.16 8.93
C CYS A 80 16.58 -1.68 8.80
N SER A 81 16.56 -2.26 7.60
CA SER A 81 16.95 -3.68 7.41
C SER A 81 17.37 -4.00 5.96
N LYS A 82 18.42 -3.35 5.46
CA LYS A 82 19.01 -3.72 4.14
C LYS A 82 19.43 -5.19 4.06
N ASN A 83 19.66 -5.82 5.21
CA ASN A 83 20.16 -7.18 5.31
C ASN A 83 19.10 -8.24 4.99
N ASN A 84 17.80 -7.94 5.16
CA ASN A 84 16.70 -8.90 4.97
C ASN A 84 15.65 -8.40 3.94
N LEU A 85 16.11 -7.74 2.87
CA LEU A 85 15.24 -7.27 1.80
C LEU A 85 15.05 -8.35 0.72
N ILE A 86 13.80 -8.66 0.39
CA ILE A 86 13.44 -9.54 -0.72
C ILE A 86 12.82 -8.76 -1.88
N THR A 87 13.00 -9.27 -3.09
CA THR A 87 12.40 -8.71 -4.32
C THR A 87 11.26 -9.56 -4.84
N LYS A 88 11.22 -10.84 -4.46
CA LYS A 88 10.22 -11.80 -4.89
C LYS A 88 9.62 -12.50 -3.69
N LEU A 89 8.31 -12.72 -3.70
CA LEU A 89 7.62 -13.34 -2.57
C LEU A 89 8.19 -14.72 -2.20
N HIS A 90 8.64 -15.52 -3.17
CA HIS A 90 9.21 -16.85 -2.88
C HIS A 90 10.58 -16.81 -2.19
N GLU A 91 11.20 -15.64 -2.08
CA GLU A 91 12.42 -15.43 -1.28
C GLU A 91 12.09 -15.28 0.22
N TYR A 92 10.81 -15.17 0.58
CA TYR A 92 10.35 -15.16 1.97
C TYR A 92 10.60 -16.52 2.64
N LYS A 93 11.49 -16.55 3.63
CA LYS A 93 11.88 -17.77 4.37
C LYS A 93 11.15 -17.92 5.71
N GLY A 94 10.02 -17.24 5.89
CA GLY A 94 9.28 -17.24 7.17
C GLY A 94 9.86 -16.28 8.23
N ASP A 95 10.77 -15.40 7.83
CA ASP A 95 11.40 -14.43 8.72
C ASP A 95 10.50 -13.20 8.93
N PRO A 96 10.05 -12.91 10.16
CA PRO A 96 9.19 -11.76 10.44
C PRO A 96 9.88 -10.41 10.23
N GLU A 97 11.22 -10.36 10.19
CA GLU A 97 12.00 -9.15 9.91
C GLU A 97 12.29 -8.94 8.42
N CYS A 98 11.79 -9.86 7.56
CA CYS A 98 11.96 -9.78 6.12
C CYS A 98 11.06 -8.70 5.51
N GLU A 99 11.67 -7.81 4.70
CA GLU A 99 10.94 -6.75 4.02
C GLU A 99 10.89 -6.96 2.51
N MET A 100 9.69 -6.84 1.92
CA MET A 100 9.55 -6.84 0.47
C MET A 100 9.82 -5.44 -0.06
N LYS A 101 10.76 -5.35 -1.02
CA LYS A 101 11.10 -4.10 -1.69
C LYS A 101 9.90 -3.57 -2.47
N TYR A 102 9.58 -2.28 -2.31
CA TYR A 102 8.55 -1.59 -3.07
C TYR A 102 9.01 -0.18 -3.48
N SER A 103 8.72 0.23 -4.70
CA SER A 103 9.08 1.55 -5.20
C SER A 103 8.09 2.63 -4.74
N TRP A 104 8.45 3.90 -4.95
CA TRP A 104 7.48 5.01 -4.84
C TRP A 104 6.25 4.80 -5.74
N THR A 105 6.39 4.12 -6.88
CA THR A 105 5.26 3.77 -7.75
C THR A 105 4.31 2.78 -7.07
N ASP A 106 4.84 1.77 -6.40
CA ASP A 106 4.05 0.78 -5.67
C ASP A 106 3.30 1.41 -4.49
N PHE A 107 3.97 2.32 -3.78
CA PHE A 107 3.33 3.13 -2.74
C PHE A 107 2.26 4.07 -3.31
N GLY A 108 2.51 4.70 -4.46
CA GLY A 108 1.53 5.51 -5.17
C GLY A 108 0.28 4.71 -5.56
N ASN A 109 0.44 3.44 -5.96
CA ASN A 109 -0.68 2.55 -6.26
C ASN A 109 -1.51 2.21 -5.02
N LEU A 110 -0.86 1.96 -3.87
CA LEU A 110 -1.54 1.83 -2.59
C LEU A 110 -2.37 3.07 -2.28
N LEU A 111 -1.75 4.26 -2.36
CA LEU A 111 -2.44 5.52 -2.08
C LEU A 111 -3.61 5.72 -3.03
N ALA A 112 -3.42 5.55 -4.34
CA ALA A 112 -4.50 5.69 -5.31
C ALA A 112 -5.71 4.82 -4.94
N TYR A 113 -5.49 3.58 -4.48
CA TYR A 113 -6.56 2.72 -3.99
C TYR A 113 -7.32 3.33 -2.79
N LEU A 114 -6.63 3.94 -1.83
CA LEU A 114 -7.27 4.63 -0.69
C LEU A 114 -8.19 5.78 -1.13
N TYR A 115 -7.87 6.42 -2.25
CA TYR A 115 -8.68 7.47 -2.87
C TYR A 115 -9.76 6.91 -3.82
N GLY A 116 -9.96 5.59 -3.83
CA GLY A 116 -11.03 4.96 -4.59
C GLY A 116 -10.68 4.62 -6.03
N TYR A 117 -9.41 4.70 -6.44
CA TYR A 117 -9.01 4.19 -7.74
C TYR A 117 -9.04 2.65 -7.73
N PRO A 118 -9.52 2.01 -8.81
CA PRO A 118 -9.42 0.57 -8.93
C PRO A 118 -7.97 0.14 -9.08
N ILE A 119 -7.65 -1.10 -8.66
CA ILE A 119 -6.34 -1.70 -8.91
C ILE A 119 -6.18 -1.88 -10.42
N LYS A 120 -5.31 -1.07 -11.04
CA LYS A 120 -4.98 -1.15 -12.47
C LYS A 120 -3.95 -2.22 -12.77
N GLU A 121 -3.11 -2.56 -11.80
CA GLU A 121 -2.04 -3.53 -11.98
C GLU A 121 -2.57 -4.97 -12.05
N ARG A 122 -2.13 -5.70 -13.08
CA ARG A 122 -2.52 -7.09 -13.35
C ARG A 122 -1.33 -8.04 -13.43
N LYS A 123 -0.11 -7.55 -13.17
CA LYS A 123 1.09 -8.38 -13.10
C LYS A 123 1.19 -9.03 -11.74
N LYS A 124 1.55 -10.32 -11.72
CA LYS A 124 1.63 -11.14 -10.51
C LYS A 124 2.56 -10.52 -9.44
N ASP A 125 3.74 -10.08 -9.85
CA ASP A 125 4.73 -9.49 -8.93
C ASP A 125 4.22 -8.18 -8.31
N ASN A 126 3.57 -7.32 -9.11
CA ASN A 126 2.98 -6.07 -8.63
C ASN A 126 1.85 -6.32 -7.62
N LEU A 127 1.01 -7.35 -7.87
CA LEU A 127 -0.04 -7.76 -6.92
C LEU A 127 0.54 -8.29 -5.61
N TYR A 128 1.66 -9.00 -5.64
CA TYR A 128 2.34 -9.43 -4.41
C TYR A 128 2.91 -8.26 -3.62
N VAL A 129 3.51 -7.27 -4.28
CA VAL A 129 3.98 -6.04 -3.61
C VAL A 129 2.80 -5.29 -2.98
N LEU A 130 1.69 -5.16 -3.71
CA LEU A 130 0.51 -4.45 -3.21
C LEU A 130 -0.15 -5.20 -2.04
N ALA A 131 -0.22 -6.53 -2.10
CA ALA A 131 -0.67 -7.38 -0.98
C ALA A 131 0.24 -7.20 0.26
N TYR A 132 1.56 -7.17 0.06
CA TYR A 132 2.51 -6.92 1.14
C TYR A 132 2.28 -5.55 1.81
N LEU A 133 2.13 -4.49 1.00
CA LEU A 133 1.83 -3.15 1.48
C LEU A 133 0.51 -3.07 2.26
N ALA A 134 -0.52 -3.75 1.76
CA ALA A 134 -1.84 -3.83 2.38
C ALA A 134 -1.88 -4.71 3.65
N SER A 135 -0.86 -5.53 3.88
CA SER A 135 -0.82 -6.47 4.99
C SER A 135 -0.86 -5.77 6.35
N LYS A 136 -1.27 -6.53 7.37
CA LYS A 136 -1.31 -6.11 8.78
C LYS A 136 0.05 -5.59 9.30
N ASN A 137 1.15 -6.04 8.71
CA ASN A 137 2.50 -5.69 9.14
C ASN A 137 3.03 -4.40 8.50
N LYS A 138 2.28 -3.79 7.58
CA LYS A 138 2.61 -2.54 6.91
C LYS A 138 1.50 -1.52 7.05
N PHE A 139 0.72 -1.27 6.01
CA PHE A 139 -0.30 -0.21 6.04
C PHE A 139 -1.70 -0.71 6.46
N ASP A 140 -1.86 -2.02 6.70
CA ASP A 140 -3.08 -2.65 7.24
C ASP A 140 -4.37 -2.12 6.59
N VAL A 141 -4.56 -2.55 5.33
CA VAL A 141 -5.69 -2.24 4.45
C VAL A 141 -6.34 -3.58 4.04
N PRO A 142 -7.16 -4.21 4.92
CA PRO A 142 -7.64 -5.57 4.73
C PRO A 142 -8.43 -5.78 3.45
N GLU A 143 -9.21 -4.78 3.03
CA GLU A 143 -10.01 -4.84 1.82
C GLU A 143 -9.11 -4.95 0.58
N LEU A 144 -8.01 -4.19 0.54
CA LEU A 144 -7.04 -4.27 -0.53
C LEU A 144 -6.30 -5.61 -0.54
N LEU A 145 -5.94 -6.12 0.64
CA LEU A 145 -5.30 -7.42 0.77
C LEU A 145 -6.18 -8.53 0.20
N GLN A 146 -7.47 -8.54 0.56
CA GLN A 146 -8.44 -9.51 0.03
C GLN A 146 -8.55 -9.43 -1.49
N ILE A 147 -8.65 -8.23 -2.06
CA ILE A 147 -8.73 -8.05 -3.51
C ILE A 147 -7.46 -8.60 -4.20
N CYS A 148 -6.27 -8.36 -3.62
CA CYS A 148 -5.03 -8.89 -4.18
C CYS A 148 -5.02 -10.44 -4.15
N ASP A 149 -5.45 -11.04 -3.04
CA ASP A 149 -5.54 -12.49 -2.88
C ASP A 149 -6.52 -13.12 -3.89
N ASP A 150 -7.70 -12.51 -4.07
CA ASP A 150 -8.70 -12.96 -5.04
C ASP A 150 -8.14 -12.93 -6.47
N LEU A 151 -7.52 -11.81 -6.87
CA LEU A 151 -6.91 -11.67 -8.19
C LEU A 151 -5.77 -12.67 -8.41
N LEU A 152 -4.91 -12.88 -7.41
CA LEU A 152 -3.83 -13.86 -7.48
C LEU A 152 -4.37 -15.29 -7.61
N HIS A 153 -5.46 -15.61 -6.91
CA HIS A 153 -6.13 -16.91 -6.98
C HIS A 153 -6.76 -17.15 -8.37
N GLU A 154 -7.42 -16.14 -8.93
CA GLU A 154 -7.97 -16.18 -10.28
C GLU A 154 -6.89 -16.44 -11.33
N MET A 155 -5.76 -15.73 -11.24
CA MET A 155 -4.61 -15.93 -12.13
C MET A 155 -4.06 -17.36 -12.04
N ALA A 156 -3.90 -17.90 -10.83
CA ALA A 156 -3.42 -19.27 -10.63
C ALA A 156 -4.40 -20.32 -11.18
N SER A 157 -5.71 -20.08 -11.04
CA SER A 157 -6.76 -20.95 -11.53
C SER A 157 -6.83 -20.96 -13.07
N PHE A 158 -6.70 -19.80 -13.70
CA PHE A 158 -6.66 -19.67 -15.16
C PHE A 158 -5.50 -20.46 -15.77
N ILE A 159 -4.31 -20.38 -15.14
CA ILE A 159 -3.13 -21.14 -15.58
C ILE A 159 -3.40 -22.65 -15.51
N LYS A 160 -3.99 -23.14 -14.41
CA LYS A 160 -4.32 -24.58 -14.27
C LYS A 160 -5.28 -25.05 -15.36
N ILE A 161 -6.35 -24.28 -15.63
CA ILE A 161 -7.32 -24.60 -16.69
C ILE A 161 -6.64 -24.64 -18.05
N PHE A 162 -5.82 -23.63 -18.36
CA PHE A 162 -5.11 -23.53 -19.62
C PHE A 162 -4.15 -24.72 -19.84
N VAL A 163 -3.34 -25.05 -18.83
CA VAL A 163 -2.41 -26.20 -18.87
C VAL A 163 -3.16 -27.52 -19.06
N ASN A 164 -4.28 -27.71 -18.36
CA ASN A 164 -5.09 -28.93 -18.51
C ASN A 164 -5.75 -29.04 -19.89
N SER A 165 -6.19 -27.92 -20.46
CA SER A 165 -6.72 -27.86 -21.84
C SER A 165 -5.65 -28.23 -22.87
N PHE A 166 -4.41 -27.74 -22.70
CA PHE A 166 -3.28 -28.07 -23.56
C PHE A 166 -2.89 -29.55 -23.49
N LYS A 167 -2.81 -30.12 -22.28
CA LYS A 167 -2.51 -31.55 -22.08
C LYS A 167 -3.56 -32.46 -22.74
N LYS A 168 -4.85 -32.11 -22.61
CA LYS A 168 -5.94 -32.85 -23.27
C LYS A 168 -5.86 -32.80 -24.80
N LYS A 169 -5.47 -31.66 -25.39
CA LYS A 169 -5.29 -31.53 -26.85
C LYS A 169 -4.12 -32.36 -27.37
N ASN A 170 -3.01 -32.43 -26.63
CA ASN A 170 -1.82 -33.18 -27.06
C ASN A 170 -1.91 -34.70 -26.81
N LEU A 171 -2.77 -35.17 -25.91
CA LEU A 171 -3.05 -36.60 -25.69
C LEU A 171 -4.08 -37.18 -26.67
N GLY A 172 -4.76 -36.33 -27.45
CA GLY A 172 -5.70 -36.73 -28.51
C GLY A 172 -5.04 -36.96 -29.88
N ALA A 173 -3.76 -36.59 -30.04
CA ALA A 173 -2.98 -36.87 -31.24
C ALA A 173 -2.21 -38.19 -31.07
N LYS A 174 -2.87 -39.32 -31.31
CA LYS A 174 -2.14 -40.54 -31.67
C LYS A 174 -1.77 -40.46 -33.17
N PRO A 175 -0.56 -40.92 -33.57
CA PRO A 175 -0.18 -41.02 -34.97
C PRO A 175 -1.10 -41.96 -35.75
#